data_AF-A0A3D2HH50-F1
#
_entry.id   AF-A0A3D2HH50-F1
#
_cell.length_a   1.000
_cell.length_b   1.000
_cell.length_c   1.000
_cell.angle_alpha   90.00
_cell.angle_beta   90.00
_cell.angle_gamma   90.00
#
_symmetry.space_group_name_H-M   'P 1'
#
loop_
_entity.id
_entity.type
_entity.pdbx_description
1 polymer ?
#
loop_
_entity_poly.entity_id
_entity_poly.type
_entity_poly.pdbx_seq_one_letter_code
_entity_poly.pdbx_strand_id
1 'polypeptide(L)'
;MTIDGNVIRVLARLLNHSEVFTSQATARTWVQPYLQRYFDQTHPGVFNEALMECGATVCTKTHPVCSQCPLRVDCQAFQLHTQSTCPQFLKAKELQKQKHRLWHLNANALLLAPSTIATRTSVTLLELPELSPDQRTQLPELQPIFTGKRRIGNTTYTETLYSLPPSVALPTKLIHQWKAQWLPIKALNQYPLSGPHKRWIQAILTSLS
;
A
#
# COMPACT_ATOMS: atom_id res chain seq x y z
N MET A 1 6.35 -25.05 -2.10
CA MET A 1 5.68 -24.70 -0.83
C MET A 1 5.59 -23.18 -0.73
N THR A 2 4.46 -22.67 -0.24
CA THR A 2 4.23 -21.22 -0.12
C THR A 2 4.70 -20.76 1.25
N ILE A 3 5.77 -19.95 1.31
CA ILE A 3 6.25 -19.34 2.55
C ILE A 3 5.65 -17.94 2.66
N ASP A 4 4.64 -17.80 3.52
CA ASP A 4 3.98 -16.54 3.82
C ASP A 4 4.35 -16.01 5.22
N GLY A 5 3.75 -14.89 5.61
CA GLY A 5 4.03 -14.29 6.92
C GLY A 5 3.53 -15.13 8.11
N ASN A 6 2.61 -16.08 7.89
CA ASN A 6 2.09 -16.97 8.92
C ASN A 6 3.09 -18.07 9.22
N VAL A 7 3.57 -18.76 8.18
CA VAL A 7 4.59 -19.81 8.30
C VAL A 7 5.86 -19.26 8.93
N ILE A 8 6.33 -18.09 8.48
CA ILE A 8 7.51 -17.42 9.06
C ILE A 8 7.34 -17.16 10.55
N ARG A 9 6.19 -16.66 10.97
CA ARG A 9 5.93 -16.33 12.37
C ARG A 9 5.86 -17.57 13.25
N VAL A 10 5.20 -18.65 12.78
CA VAL A 10 5.12 -19.91 13.52
C VAL A 10 6.52 -20.46 13.76
N LEU A 11 7.34 -20.57 12.71
CA LEU A 11 8.70 -21.11 12.83
C LEU A 11 9.65 -20.22 13.62
N ALA A 12 9.58 -18.90 13.42
CA ALA A 12 10.38 -17.96 14.20
C ALA A 12 10.09 -18.08 15.70
N ARG A 13 8.82 -18.22 16.10
CA ARG A 13 8.44 -18.40 17.50
C ARG A 13 8.79 -19.79 18.02
N LEU A 14 8.57 -20.84 17.24
CA LEU A 14 8.92 -22.22 17.61
C LEU A 14 10.41 -22.31 17.98
N LEU A 15 11.26 -21.68 17.17
CA LEU A 15 12.72 -21.68 17.33
C LEU A 15 13.27 -20.47 18.11
N ASN A 16 12.39 -19.62 18.66
CA ASN A 16 12.72 -18.36 19.31
C ASN A 16 13.80 -17.53 18.57
N HIS A 17 13.62 -17.32 17.28
CA HIS A 17 14.55 -16.55 16.47
C HIS A 17 14.64 -15.11 17.00
N SER A 18 15.83 -14.75 17.48
CA SER A 18 16.11 -13.50 18.18
C SER A 18 16.65 -12.39 17.28
N GLU A 19 17.14 -12.73 16.09
CA GLU A 19 17.68 -11.74 15.16
C GLU A 19 16.58 -10.96 14.44
N VAL A 20 16.94 -9.75 14.00
CA VAL A 20 16.02 -8.85 13.31
C VAL A 20 16.08 -9.13 11.81
N PHE A 21 14.96 -9.55 11.23
CA PHE A 21 14.86 -9.67 9.78
C PHE A 21 14.83 -8.29 9.11
N THR A 22 15.65 -8.09 8.08
CA THR A 22 15.66 -6.82 7.34
C THR A 22 14.46 -6.70 6.41
N SER A 23 13.88 -7.83 5.98
CA SER A 23 12.71 -7.87 5.10
C SER A 23 11.98 -9.22 5.20
N GLN A 24 10.82 -9.31 4.55
CA GLN A 24 10.16 -10.60 4.35
C GLN A 24 10.98 -11.56 3.48
N ALA A 25 11.85 -11.05 2.61
CA ALA A 25 12.72 -11.91 1.79
C ALA A 25 13.78 -12.61 2.66
N THR A 26 14.45 -11.86 3.54
CA THR A 26 15.45 -12.46 4.46
C THR A 26 14.82 -13.48 5.41
N ALA A 27 13.60 -13.20 5.88
CA ALA A 27 12.86 -14.14 6.73
C ALA A 27 12.50 -15.44 5.98
N ARG A 28 12.12 -15.35 4.70
CA ARG A 28 11.87 -16.53 3.87
C ARG A 28 13.14 -17.37 3.67
N THR A 29 14.26 -16.74 3.37
CA THR A 29 15.56 -17.42 3.23
C THR A 29 15.94 -18.17 4.51
N TRP A 30 15.71 -17.55 5.67
CA TRP A 30 15.95 -18.18 6.97
C TRP A 30 15.03 -19.40 7.20
N VAL A 31 13.74 -19.29 6.89
CA VAL A 31 12.76 -20.37 7.09
C VAL A 31 12.99 -21.58 6.18
N GLN A 32 13.41 -21.34 4.93
CA GLN A 32 13.48 -22.36 3.89
C GLN A 32 14.21 -23.66 4.29
N PRO A 33 15.42 -23.65 4.88
CA PRO A 33 16.11 -24.87 5.29
C PRO A 33 15.38 -25.65 6.40
N TYR A 34 14.69 -24.97 7.32
CA TYR A 34 13.92 -25.65 8.37
C TYR A 34 12.73 -26.39 7.77
N LEU A 35 12.01 -25.74 6.84
CA LEU A 35 10.94 -26.42 6.13
C LEU A 35 11.49 -27.64 5.40
N GLN A 36 12.55 -27.50 4.59
CA GLN A 36 13.14 -28.63 3.86
C GLN A 36 13.55 -29.80 4.77
N ARG A 37 14.02 -29.53 5.99
CA ARG A 37 14.43 -30.55 6.95
C ARG A 37 13.28 -31.24 7.67
N TYR A 38 12.24 -30.49 8.04
CA TYR A 38 11.08 -31.00 8.80
C TYR A 38 9.89 -31.35 7.92
N PHE A 39 10.05 -31.24 6.60
CA PHE A 39 9.02 -31.51 5.63
C PHE A 39 8.60 -32.97 5.71
N ASP A 40 7.28 -33.18 5.83
CA ASP A 40 6.71 -34.43 5.40
C ASP A 40 6.82 -34.52 3.88
N GLN A 41 7.79 -35.31 3.40
CA GLN A 41 8.00 -35.55 1.97
C GLN A 41 6.80 -36.27 1.32
N THR A 42 5.95 -36.90 2.13
CA THR A 42 4.77 -37.64 1.65
C THR A 42 3.55 -36.73 1.44
N HIS A 43 3.33 -35.74 2.31
CA HIS A 43 2.16 -34.83 2.23
C HIS A 43 2.53 -33.35 2.39
N PRO A 44 3.31 -32.79 1.45
CA PRO A 44 3.85 -31.44 1.57
C PRO A 44 2.79 -30.33 1.56
N GLY A 45 1.65 -30.57 0.90
CA GLY A 45 0.52 -29.65 0.86
C GLY A 45 -0.17 -29.52 2.22
N VAL A 46 -0.48 -30.67 2.84
CA VAL A 46 -1.17 -30.74 4.15
C VAL A 46 -0.32 -30.08 5.23
N PHE A 47 0.99 -30.36 5.26
CA PHE A 47 1.88 -29.73 6.23
C PHE A 47 1.93 -28.20 6.07
N ASN A 48 2.00 -27.71 4.82
CA ASN A 48 2.00 -26.27 4.56
C ASN A 48 0.69 -25.61 5.01
N GLU A 49 -0.44 -26.24 4.71
CA GLU A 49 -1.77 -25.75 5.05
C GLU A 49 -1.98 -25.74 6.57
N ALA A 50 -1.57 -26.80 7.27
CA ALA A 50 -1.60 -26.86 8.73
C ALA A 50 -0.77 -25.75 9.38
N LEU A 51 0.42 -25.44 8.86
CA LEU A 51 1.24 -24.33 9.36
C LEU A 51 0.63 -22.96 9.07
N MET A 52 0.10 -22.75 7.86
CA MET A 52 -0.57 -21.50 7.51
C MET A 52 -1.80 -21.27 8.39
N GLU A 53 -2.62 -22.31 8.58
CA GLU A 53 -3.82 -22.29 9.42
C GLU A 53 -3.47 -22.04 10.89
N CYS A 54 -2.52 -22.78 11.45
CA CYS A 54 -2.01 -22.54 12.80
C CYS A 54 -1.53 -21.10 12.97
N GLY A 55 -0.81 -20.55 11.99
CA GLY A 55 -0.40 -19.15 12.01
C GLY A 55 -1.58 -18.19 11.95
N ALA A 56 -2.59 -18.48 11.13
CA ALA A 56 -3.76 -17.62 10.94
C ALA A 56 -4.68 -17.56 12.17
N THR A 57 -4.93 -18.70 12.83
CA THR A 57 -5.97 -18.81 13.87
C THR A 57 -5.43 -18.96 15.29
N VAL A 58 -4.25 -19.53 15.49
CA VAL A 58 -3.71 -19.84 16.82
C VAL A 58 -2.48 -18.98 17.15
N CYS A 59 -1.42 -19.11 16.36
CA CYS A 59 -0.18 -18.36 16.49
C CYS A 59 -0.30 -16.99 15.79
N THR A 60 -1.33 -16.23 16.15
CA THR A 60 -1.67 -14.94 15.54
C THR A 60 -0.60 -13.87 15.78
N LYS A 61 -0.58 -12.81 14.96
CA LYS A 61 0.40 -11.72 15.10
C LYS A 61 0.30 -11.05 16.47
N THR A 62 -0.92 -10.75 16.90
CA THR A 62 -1.25 -10.09 18.16
C THR A 62 -2.08 -11.03 19.01
N HIS A 63 -1.67 -11.26 20.26
CA HIS A 63 -2.37 -12.15 21.21
C HIS A 63 -2.50 -13.60 20.71
N PRO A 64 -1.39 -14.35 20.54
CA PRO A 64 -1.45 -15.76 20.16
C PRO A 64 -2.14 -16.60 21.24
N VAL A 65 -2.98 -17.56 20.82
CA VAL A 65 -3.74 -18.45 21.72
C VAL A 65 -2.87 -19.66 22.09
N CYS A 66 -1.78 -19.40 22.82
CA CYS A 66 -0.78 -20.42 23.12
C CYS A 66 -1.33 -21.62 23.90
N SER A 67 -2.41 -21.45 24.68
CA SER A 67 -3.09 -22.55 25.39
C SER A 67 -3.66 -23.62 24.46
N GLN A 68 -4.02 -23.26 23.23
CA GLN A 68 -4.57 -24.15 22.20
C GLN A 68 -3.54 -24.51 21.13
N CYS A 69 -2.29 -24.06 21.27
CA CYS A 69 -1.26 -24.29 20.26
C CYS A 69 -0.76 -25.74 20.31
N PRO A 70 -0.87 -26.51 19.22
CA PRO A 70 -0.38 -27.89 19.18
C PRO A 70 1.15 -27.95 19.32
N LEU A 71 1.85 -26.86 18.97
CA LEU A 71 3.30 -26.74 19.08
C LEU A 71 3.76 -26.14 20.42
N ARG A 72 2.85 -25.93 21.38
CA ARG A 72 3.14 -25.19 22.64
C ARG A 72 4.31 -25.81 23.41
N VAL A 73 4.35 -27.14 23.51
CA VAL A 73 5.34 -27.87 24.32
C VAL A 73 6.76 -27.59 23.80
N ASP A 74 6.93 -27.62 22.47
CA ASP A 74 8.23 -27.43 21.81
C ASP A 74 8.54 -25.95 21.48
N CYS A 75 7.60 -25.03 21.72
CA CYS A 75 7.75 -23.63 21.36
C CYS A 75 8.65 -22.88 22.34
N GLN A 76 9.87 -22.60 21.89
CA GLN A 76 10.86 -21.87 22.70
C GLN A 76 10.37 -20.45 23.03
N ALA A 77 9.71 -19.75 22.10
CA ALA A 77 9.17 -18.43 22.41
C ALA A 77 8.05 -18.49 23.46
N PHE A 78 7.35 -19.64 23.59
CA PHE A 78 6.40 -19.85 24.67
C PHE A 78 7.08 -20.03 26.02
N GLN A 79 8.11 -20.87 26.06
CA GLN A 79 8.90 -21.11 27.27
C GLN A 79 9.62 -19.83 27.76
N LEU A 80 10.02 -18.95 26.83
CA LEU A 80 10.77 -17.73 27.11
C LEU A 80 9.91 -16.45 27.12
N HIS A 81 8.60 -16.57 26.92
CA HIS A 81 7.65 -15.45 26.90
C HIS A 81 7.96 -14.34 25.87
N THR A 82 8.52 -14.69 24.71
CA THR A 82 8.94 -13.75 23.65
C THR A 82 8.00 -13.71 22.45
N GLN A 83 6.85 -14.39 22.48
CA GLN A 83 5.95 -14.51 21.32
C GLN A 83 5.40 -13.15 20.84
N SER A 84 5.28 -12.18 21.74
CA SER A 84 4.81 -10.82 21.45
C SER A 84 5.83 -10.00 20.65
N THR A 85 7.12 -10.33 20.74
CA THR A 85 8.21 -9.60 20.08
C THR A 85 8.85 -10.38 18.94
N CYS A 86 8.70 -11.71 18.90
CA CYS A 86 9.19 -12.59 17.84
C CYS A 86 8.11 -12.89 16.77
N PRO A 87 8.42 -12.80 15.46
CA PRO A 87 9.68 -12.37 14.86
C PRO A 87 9.86 -10.84 14.88
N GLN A 88 11.11 -10.40 14.96
CA GLN A 88 11.47 -9.00 14.82
C GLN A 88 11.77 -8.66 13.36
N PHE A 89 11.27 -7.51 12.92
CA PHE A 89 11.60 -6.95 11.61
C PHE A 89 12.17 -5.55 11.78
N LEU A 90 13.15 -5.21 10.95
CA LEU A 90 13.64 -3.84 10.87
C LEU A 90 12.45 -2.95 10.51
N LYS A 91 12.26 -1.91 11.33
CA LYS A 91 11.25 -0.90 11.03
C LYS A 91 11.67 -0.21 9.74
N ALA A 92 10.89 -0.43 8.68
CA ALA A 92 11.09 0.30 7.44
C ALA A 92 11.04 1.80 7.75
N LYS A 93 12.08 2.54 7.35
CA LYS A 93 12.12 3.99 7.50
C LYS A 93 10.90 4.56 6.77
N GLU A 94 10.13 5.40 7.47
CA GLU A 94 9.05 6.14 6.85
C GLU A 94 9.65 7.16 5.90
N LEU A 95 9.24 7.10 4.64
CA LEU A 95 9.64 8.06 3.62
C LEU A 95 8.56 9.12 3.50
N GLN A 96 8.98 10.38 3.40
CA GLN A 96 8.07 11.49 3.14
C GLN A 96 8.33 12.02 1.75
N LYS A 97 7.28 12.13 0.94
CA LYS A 97 7.35 12.70 -0.42
C LYS A 97 6.28 13.76 -0.59
N GLN A 98 6.60 14.76 -1.39
CA GLN A 98 5.63 15.77 -1.82
C GLN A 98 5.23 15.51 -3.26
N LYS A 99 3.96 15.70 -3.56
CA LYS A 99 3.42 15.69 -4.92
C LYS A 99 2.60 16.93 -5.15
N HIS A 100 2.59 17.40 -6.38
CA HIS A 100 1.79 18.55 -6.79
C HIS A 100 0.83 18.10 -7.87
N ARG A 101 -0.44 18.43 -7.72
CA ARG A 101 -1.52 17.96 -8.60
C ARG A 101 -2.24 19.13 -9.23
N LEU A 102 -2.68 18.96 -10.46
CA LEU A 102 -3.44 19.96 -11.17
C LEU A 102 -4.95 19.72 -10.99
N TRP A 103 -5.66 20.74 -10.53
CA TRP A 103 -7.11 20.87 -10.60
C TRP A 103 -7.44 21.83 -11.72
N HIS A 104 -8.10 21.35 -12.78
CA HIS A 104 -8.48 22.21 -13.89
C HIS A 104 -9.85 21.79 -14.43
N LEU A 105 -10.73 22.78 -14.57
CA LEU A 105 -12.11 22.62 -15.00
C LEU A 105 -12.28 23.25 -16.38
N ASN A 106 -13.04 22.57 -17.24
CA ASN A 106 -13.52 23.12 -18.50
C ASN A 106 -15.01 22.84 -18.59
N ALA A 107 -15.80 23.92 -18.62
CA ALA A 107 -17.25 23.89 -18.45
C ALA A 107 -17.65 23.06 -17.20
N ASN A 108 -18.14 21.84 -17.39
CA ASN A 108 -18.55 20.91 -16.33
C ASN A 108 -17.73 19.61 -16.31
N ALA A 109 -16.52 19.64 -16.86
CA ALA A 109 -15.60 18.51 -16.88
C ALA A 109 -14.32 18.80 -16.09
N LEU A 110 -13.84 17.79 -15.37
CA LEU A 110 -12.58 17.81 -14.64
C LEU A 110 -11.53 17.01 -15.41
N LEU A 111 -10.32 17.57 -15.52
CA LEU A 111 -9.20 16.87 -16.15
C LEU A 111 -8.62 15.79 -15.22
N LEU A 112 -8.57 14.54 -15.70
CA LEU A 112 -8.05 13.40 -14.95
C LEU A 112 -7.09 12.57 -15.81
N ALA A 113 -6.07 12.00 -15.18
CA ALA A 113 -5.04 11.18 -15.81
C ALA A 113 -4.99 9.76 -15.21
N PRO A 114 -4.60 8.74 -15.97
CA PRO A 114 -4.28 7.42 -15.44
C PRO A 114 -3.21 7.50 -14.35
N SER A 115 -3.43 6.81 -13.24
CA SER A 115 -2.44 6.70 -12.18
C SER A 115 -1.22 5.94 -12.68
N THR A 116 -0.04 6.41 -12.27
CA THR A 116 1.23 5.70 -12.49
C THR A 116 1.48 4.61 -11.45
N ILE A 117 0.63 4.52 -10.43
CA ILE A 117 0.74 3.52 -9.37
C ILE A 117 0.10 2.23 -9.84
N ALA A 118 0.90 1.17 -9.95
CA ALA A 118 0.42 -0.16 -10.29
C ALA A 118 -0.61 -0.65 -9.26
N THR A 119 -1.77 -1.05 -9.75
CA THR A 119 -2.82 -1.68 -8.96
C THR A 119 -2.71 -3.20 -9.03
N ARG A 120 -3.19 -3.89 -8.00
CA ARG A 120 -3.34 -5.37 -8.05
C ARG A 120 -4.48 -5.81 -8.97
N THR A 121 -5.32 -4.87 -9.41
CA THR A 121 -6.40 -5.06 -10.36
C THR A 121 -5.94 -4.68 -11.77
N SER A 122 -6.52 -5.31 -12.80
CA SER A 122 -6.30 -4.94 -14.20
C SER A 122 -6.90 -3.57 -14.59
N VAL A 123 -7.69 -2.95 -13.70
CA VAL A 123 -8.28 -1.63 -13.90
C VAL A 123 -7.29 -0.55 -13.45
N THR A 124 -6.90 0.32 -14.37
CA THR A 124 -6.11 1.52 -14.08
C THR A 124 -6.98 2.58 -13.43
N LEU A 125 -6.57 3.04 -12.24
CA LEU A 125 -7.27 4.12 -11.54
C LEU A 125 -6.99 5.48 -12.17
N LEU A 126 -7.92 6.42 -12.02
CA LEU A 126 -7.78 7.82 -12.43
C LEU A 126 -7.45 8.73 -11.24
N GLU A 127 -6.56 9.69 -11.47
CA GLU A 127 -6.10 10.69 -10.53
C GLU A 127 -6.01 12.07 -11.18
N LEU A 128 -5.82 13.11 -10.37
CA LEU A 128 -5.48 14.45 -10.88
C LEU A 128 -4.07 14.41 -11.46
N PRO A 129 -3.80 15.06 -12.61
CA PRO A 129 -2.47 15.06 -13.22
C PRO A 129 -1.37 15.52 -12.25
N GLU A 130 -0.22 14.83 -12.26
CA GLU A 130 0.95 15.22 -11.46
C GLU A 130 1.74 16.31 -12.20
N LEU A 131 2.02 17.41 -11.50
CA LEU A 131 2.84 18.52 -11.99
C LEU A 131 4.30 18.29 -11.60
N SER A 132 5.18 18.28 -12.60
CA SER A 132 6.63 18.39 -12.38
C SER A 132 7.00 19.80 -11.87
N PRO A 133 8.20 19.97 -11.26
CA PRO A 133 8.68 21.29 -10.87
C PRO A 133 8.63 22.33 -12.00
N ASP A 134 9.05 21.94 -13.20
CA ASP A 134 9.06 22.83 -14.38
C ASP A 134 7.63 23.18 -14.84
N GLN A 135 6.70 22.23 -14.78
CA GLN A 135 5.30 22.49 -15.15
C GLN A 135 4.64 23.47 -14.18
N ARG A 136 5.02 23.45 -12.89
CA ARG A 136 4.50 24.41 -11.90
C ARG A 136 4.96 25.84 -12.13
N THR A 137 6.14 26.05 -12.71
CA THR A 137 6.64 27.40 -13.01
C THR A 137 6.15 27.92 -14.35
N GLN A 138 5.88 27.02 -15.30
CA GLN A 138 5.40 27.37 -16.64
C GLN A 138 3.90 27.66 -16.72
N LEU A 139 3.09 27.05 -15.86
CA LEU A 139 1.64 27.30 -15.83
C LEU A 139 1.35 28.57 -15.02
N PRO A 140 0.77 29.63 -15.63
CA PRO A 140 0.46 30.86 -14.92
C PRO A 140 -0.71 30.64 -13.96
N GLU A 141 -0.79 31.49 -12.93
CA GLU A 141 -1.96 31.60 -12.03
C GLU A 141 -2.32 30.31 -11.25
N LEU A 142 -1.38 29.39 -11.06
CA LEU A 142 -1.60 28.23 -10.19
C LEU A 142 -1.76 28.65 -8.73
N GLN A 143 -2.92 28.32 -8.14
CA GLN A 143 -3.22 28.61 -6.73
C GLN A 143 -3.48 27.34 -5.93
N PRO A 144 -2.84 27.12 -4.77
CA PRO A 144 -3.10 25.95 -3.95
C PRO A 144 -4.50 26.01 -3.35
N ILE A 145 -5.33 24.99 -3.59
CA ILE A 145 -6.72 24.93 -3.11
C ILE A 145 -6.95 23.85 -2.05
N PHE A 146 -6.10 22.83 -2.00
CA PHE A 146 -6.26 21.72 -1.07
C PHE A 146 -4.92 21.01 -0.83
N THR A 147 -4.69 20.55 0.39
CA THR A 147 -3.56 19.67 0.71
C THR A 147 -4.06 18.43 1.42
N GLY A 148 -3.78 17.27 0.83
CA GLY A 148 -4.14 15.96 1.37
C GLY A 148 -2.90 15.14 1.69
N LYS A 149 -3.04 14.21 2.65
CA LYS A 149 -2.01 13.20 2.91
C LYS A 149 -2.54 11.81 2.61
N ARG A 150 -1.70 10.97 2.00
CA ARG A 150 -1.98 9.54 1.83
C ARG A 150 -0.72 8.73 2.06
N ARG A 151 -0.88 7.49 2.52
CA ARG A 151 0.23 6.56 2.72
C ARG A 151 0.13 5.40 1.75
N ILE A 152 1.24 5.08 1.09
CA ILE A 152 1.39 3.92 0.20
C ILE A 152 2.63 3.16 0.66
N GLY A 153 2.44 1.97 1.22
CA GLY A 153 3.51 1.21 1.86
C GLY A 153 4.12 1.97 3.04
N ASN A 154 5.44 2.20 3.00
CA ASN A 154 6.17 3.01 3.97
C ASN A 154 6.34 4.48 3.55
N THR A 155 5.73 4.91 2.45
CA THR A 155 5.86 6.29 1.97
C THR A 155 4.57 7.07 2.25
N THR A 156 4.71 8.17 2.97
CA THR A 156 3.67 9.17 3.17
C THR A 156 3.83 10.26 2.13
N TYR A 157 2.81 10.41 1.28
CA TYR A 157 2.72 11.46 0.26
C TYR A 157 1.87 12.61 0.80
N THR A 158 2.45 13.81 0.81
CA THR A 158 1.70 15.06 0.97
C THR A 158 1.43 15.62 -0.43
N GLU A 159 0.16 15.69 -0.81
CA GLU A 159 -0.24 16.12 -2.14
C GLU A 159 -0.95 17.48 -2.06
N THR A 160 -0.38 18.47 -2.74
CA THR A 160 -0.98 19.81 -2.88
C THR A 160 -1.66 19.92 -4.23
N LEU A 161 -2.94 20.24 -4.23
CA LEU A 161 -3.75 20.45 -5.43
C LEU A 161 -3.74 21.94 -5.76
N TYR A 162 -3.36 22.27 -6.98
CA TYR A 162 -3.36 23.63 -7.51
C TYR A 162 -4.49 23.80 -8.50
N SER A 163 -5.33 24.80 -8.28
CA SER A 163 -6.32 25.22 -9.27
C SER A 163 -5.66 26.03 -10.37
N LEU A 164 -6.00 25.71 -11.61
CA LEU A 164 -5.73 26.54 -12.78
C LEU A 164 -7.07 27.11 -13.27
N PRO A 165 -7.22 28.45 -13.36
CA PRO A 165 -8.46 29.07 -13.80
C PRO A 165 -8.93 28.54 -15.17
N PRO A 166 -10.25 28.36 -15.40
CA PRO A 166 -10.78 27.89 -16.69
C PRO A 166 -10.44 28.81 -17.88
N SER A 167 -10.13 30.08 -17.62
CA SER A 167 -9.68 31.05 -18.62
C SER A 167 -8.29 30.75 -19.19
N VAL A 168 -7.46 30.02 -18.45
CA VAL A 168 -6.10 29.65 -18.87
C VAL A 168 -6.15 28.35 -19.65
N ALA A 169 -5.82 28.41 -20.94
CA ALA A 169 -5.77 27.22 -21.79
C ALA A 169 -4.56 26.34 -21.44
N LEU A 170 -4.81 25.05 -21.19
CA LEU A 170 -3.73 24.07 -21.04
C LEU A 170 -3.10 23.73 -22.40
N PRO A 171 -1.76 23.70 -22.49
CA PRO A 171 -1.06 23.19 -23.67
C PRO A 171 -1.47 21.74 -23.99
N THR A 172 -1.93 21.47 -25.21
CA THR A 172 -2.37 20.14 -25.66
C THR A 172 -1.28 19.08 -25.48
N LYS A 173 -0.01 19.47 -25.62
CA LYS A 173 1.15 18.61 -25.37
C LYS A 173 1.15 18.03 -23.95
N LEU A 174 0.79 18.81 -22.93
CA LEU A 174 0.74 18.35 -21.54
C LEU A 174 -0.39 17.33 -21.34
N ILE A 175 -1.57 17.60 -21.91
CA ILE A 175 -2.72 16.69 -21.85
C ILE A 175 -2.34 15.32 -22.45
N HIS A 176 -1.67 15.31 -23.61
CA HIS A 176 -1.17 14.07 -24.23
C HIS A 176 -0.10 13.37 -23.40
N GLN A 177 0.87 14.11 -22.83
CA GLN A 177 1.93 13.54 -21.99
C GLN A 177 1.36 12.83 -20.76
N TRP A 178 0.36 13.41 -20.12
CA TRP A 178 -0.33 12.79 -18.98
C TRP A 178 -1.32 11.71 -19.39
N LYS A 179 -1.61 11.56 -20.69
CA LYS A 179 -2.72 10.75 -21.20
C LYS A 179 -4.04 11.13 -20.53
N ALA A 180 -4.21 12.43 -20.27
CA ALA A 180 -5.33 12.95 -19.52
C ALA A 180 -6.58 13.07 -20.39
N GLN A 181 -7.74 12.97 -19.73
CA GLN A 181 -9.05 13.05 -20.33
C GLN A 181 -9.96 13.96 -19.51
N TRP A 182 -10.87 14.64 -20.20
CA TRP A 182 -11.89 15.47 -19.59
C TRP A 182 -13.09 14.62 -19.21
N LEU A 183 -13.40 14.53 -17.92
CA LEU A 183 -14.50 13.72 -17.42
C LEU A 183 -15.61 14.59 -16.82
N PRO A 184 -16.88 14.40 -17.19
CA PRO A 184 -17.99 15.17 -16.64
C PRO A 184 -18.09 15.01 -15.12
N ILE A 185 -18.19 16.12 -14.39
CA ILE A 185 -18.24 16.14 -12.91
C ILE A 185 -19.38 15.25 -12.39
N LYS A 186 -20.56 15.33 -13.01
CA LYS A 186 -21.75 14.53 -12.64
C LYS A 186 -21.54 13.02 -12.78
N ALA A 187 -20.65 12.60 -13.67
CA ALA A 187 -20.38 11.18 -13.95
C ALA A 187 -19.15 10.65 -13.20
N LEU A 188 -18.42 11.48 -12.44
CA LEU A 188 -17.17 11.08 -11.77
C LEU A 188 -17.29 9.84 -10.88
N ASN A 189 -18.45 9.62 -10.26
CA ASN A 189 -18.71 8.45 -9.43
C ASN A 189 -18.74 7.12 -10.20
N GLN A 190 -18.90 7.17 -11.53
CA GLN A 190 -18.91 6.01 -12.42
C GLN A 190 -17.50 5.61 -12.88
N TYR A 191 -16.50 6.48 -12.67
CA TYR A 191 -15.12 6.23 -13.09
C TYR A 191 -14.27 5.68 -11.94
N PRO A 192 -13.24 4.87 -12.24
CA PRO A 192 -12.40 4.23 -11.24
C PRO A 192 -11.38 5.22 -10.64
N LEU A 193 -11.84 6.16 -9.81
CA LEU A 193 -10.97 7.11 -9.11
C LEU A 193 -10.21 6.44 -7.97
N SER A 194 -8.98 6.90 -7.69
CA SER A 194 -8.30 6.48 -6.47
C SER A 194 -9.04 6.99 -5.23
N GLY A 195 -9.10 6.16 -4.17
CA GLY A 195 -9.84 6.50 -2.94
C GLY A 195 -9.49 7.87 -2.35
N PRO A 196 -8.20 8.26 -2.25
CA PRO A 196 -7.82 9.60 -1.81
C PRO A 196 -8.37 10.70 -2.73
N HIS A 197 -8.19 10.58 -4.04
CA HIS A 197 -8.62 11.60 -4.99
C HIS A 197 -10.14 11.72 -5.06
N LYS A 198 -10.89 10.60 -4.99
CA LYS A 198 -12.36 10.63 -4.92
C LYS A 198 -12.84 11.48 -3.75
N ARG A 199 -12.27 11.28 -2.55
CA ARG A 199 -12.62 12.07 -1.35
C ARG A 199 -12.23 13.54 -1.49
N TRP A 200 -11.03 13.83 -1.97
CA TRP A 200 -10.56 15.21 -2.12
C TRP A 200 -11.36 15.99 -3.16
N ILE A 201 -11.63 15.37 -4.31
CA ILE A 201 -12.46 15.97 -5.36
C ILE A 201 -13.85 16.27 -4.82
N GLN A 202 -14.49 15.33 -4.13
CA GLN A 202 -15.81 15.55 -3.54
C GLN A 202 -15.83 16.67 -2.50
N ALA A 203 -14.79 16.75 -1.65
CA ALA A 203 -14.66 17.82 -0.66
C ALA A 203 -14.55 19.21 -1.33
N ILE A 204 -13.73 19.32 -2.39
CA ILE A 204 -13.57 20.57 -3.15
C ILE A 204 -14.88 20.96 -3.84
N LEU A 205 -15.54 20.02 -4.54
CA LEU A 205 -16.81 20.30 -5.23
C LEU A 205 -17.90 20.77 -4.25
N THR A 206 -17.97 20.17 -3.06
CA THR A 206 -18.93 20.56 -2.02
C THR A 206 -18.65 21.96 -1.48
N SER A 207 -17.38 22.38 -1.40
CA SER A 207 -17.01 23.73 -0.94
C SER A 207 -17.25 24.83 -1.98
N LEU A 208 -17.46 24.47 -3.25
CA LEU A 208 -17.69 25.39 -4.37
C LEU A 208 -19.18 25.53 -4.74
N SER A 209 -20.07 24.76 -4.09
CA SER A 209 -21.52 24.76 -4.30
C SER A 209 -22.21 25.61 -3.25
#